data_AF-A0A527H6T1-F1
#
_entry.id   AF-A0A527H6T1-F1
#
_cell.length_a   1.000
_cell.length_b   1.000
_cell.length_c   1.000
_cell.angle_alpha   90.00
_cell.angle_beta   90.00
_cell.angle_gamma   90.00
#
_symmetry.space_group_name_H-M   'P 1'
#
loop_
_entity.id
_entity.type
_entity.pdbx_description
1 polymer ?
#
loop_
_entity_poly.entity_id
_entity_poly.type
_entity_poly.pdbx_seq_one_letter_code
_entity_poly.pdbx_strand_id
1 'polypeptide(L)'
;LDLVQRNSARIPTGLFAREFTRASGKVLSPYDATIGTADIAPESARIAGPDPVLDRSVPALTSAFVGYIRDELNFRTDVSYRLLNGEISHKWDYGTSASRQGYAGVMDDLQRARSLNPSLGVVIVNGYTDLVTPYLASRYLVNQIPSLADAKPIRLDVVEGGHMMYFRPDGRRALKEAASELYQATQ
;
A
#
# COMPACT_ATOMS: atom_id res chain seq x y z
N LEU A 1 -4.92 10.89 -26.24
CA LEU A 1 -3.49 11.25 -26.07
C LEU A 1 -3.31 12.67 -25.52
N ASP A 2 -4.19 13.60 -25.88
CA ASP A 2 -4.13 15.02 -25.47
C ASP A 2 -3.93 15.22 -23.96
N LEU A 3 -4.66 14.47 -23.13
CA LEU A 3 -4.53 14.55 -21.68
C LEU A 3 -3.11 14.21 -21.22
N VAL A 4 -2.50 13.18 -21.80
CA VAL A 4 -1.13 12.76 -21.46
C VAL A 4 -0.11 13.81 -21.89
N GLN A 5 -0.31 14.39 -23.08
CA GLN A 5 0.56 15.45 -23.62
C GLN A 5 0.49 16.74 -22.79
N ARG A 6 -0.72 17.19 -22.42
CA ARG A 6 -0.92 18.39 -21.58
C ARG A 6 -0.30 18.25 -20.20
N ASN A 7 -0.14 17.02 -19.72
CA ASN A 7 0.53 16.72 -18.45
C ASN A 7 2.00 16.32 -18.62
N SER A 8 2.58 16.48 -19.83
CA SER A 8 3.99 16.13 -20.10
C SER A 8 4.36 14.71 -19.65
N ALA A 9 3.45 13.75 -19.87
CA ALA A 9 3.55 12.36 -19.41
C ALA A 9 3.65 12.16 -17.88
N ARG A 10 3.40 13.18 -17.06
CA ARG A 10 3.36 13.13 -15.59
C ARG A 10 1.91 13.09 -15.14
N ILE A 11 1.33 11.90 -15.05
CA ILE A 11 -0.08 11.72 -14.70
C ILE A 11 -0.22 11.51 -13.18
N PRO A 12 -0.86 12.44 -12.45
CA PRO A 12 -1.12 12.22 -11.03
C PRO A 12 -2.09 11.05 -10.82
N THR A 13 -1.96 10.33 -9.70
CA THR A 13 -2.82 9.19 -9.34
C THR A 13 -4.31 9.51 -9.48
N GLY A 14 -4.76 10.63 -8.92
CA GLY A 14 -6.17 11.03 -8.99
C GLY A 14 -6.66 11.33 -10.41
N LEU A 15 -5.77 11.83 -11.28
CA LEU A 15 -6.10 12.07 -12.69
C LEU A 15 -6.23 10.74 -13.43
N PHE A 16 -5.28 9.82 -13.23
CA PHE A 16 -5.33 8.48 -13.82
C PHE A 16 -6.61 7.74 -13.41
N ALA A 17 -6.87 7.66 -12.11
CA ALA A 17 -8.00 6.91 -11.57
C ALA A 17 -9.36 7.43 -12.06
N ARG A 18 -9.48 8.74 -12.31
CA ARG A 18 -10.67 9.37 -12.89
C ARG A 18 -10.81 9.14 -14.39
N GLU A 19 -9.73 9.28 -15.14
CA GLU A 19 -9.80 9.39 -16.60
C GLU A 19 -9.71 8.05 -17.32
N PHE A 20 -9.04 7.04 -16.71
CA PHE A 20 -8.77 5.77 -17.37
C PHE A 20 -10.03 5.02 -17.83
N THR A 21 -11.10 5.05 -17.01
CA THR A 21 -12.39 4.42 -17.31
C THR A 21 -13.54 5.41 -17.51
N ARG A 22 -13.23 6.70 -17.72
CA ARG A 22 -14.24 7.76 -17.82
C ARG A 22 -15.28 7.51 -18.90
N ALA A 23 -14.87 6.99 -20.05
CA ALA A 23 -15.77 6.65 -21.17
C ALA A 23 -16.83 5.60 -20.81
N SER A 24 -16.57 4.77 -19.79
CA SER A 24 -17.52 3.79 -19.26
C SER A 24 -18.34 4.30 -18.07
N GLY A 25 -18.22 5.59 -17.73
CA GLY A 25 -18.91 6.20 -16.59
C GLY A 25 -18.41 5.72 -15.23
N LYS A 26 -17.15 5.28 -15.15
CA LYS A 26 -16.56 4.71 -13.94
C LYS A 26 -15.29 5.44 -13.51
N VAL A 27 -15.06 5.44 -12.19
CA VAL A 27 -13.83 5.85 -11.54
C VAL A 27 -13.15 4.66 -10.86
N LEU A 28 -11.83 4.59 -10.95
CA LEU A 28 -11.01 3.54 -10.35
C LEU A 28 -10.64 3.86 -8.90
N SER A 29 -10.38 2.83 -8.11
CA SER A 29 -9.76 2.97 -6.79
C SER A 29 -8.26 3.16 -6.91
N PRO A 30 -7.63 4.11 -6.18
CA PRO A 30 -6.18 4.14 -6.03
C PRO A 30 -5.63 2.90 -5.31
N TYR A 31 -6.43 2.21 -4.49
CA TYR A 31 -6.02 0.99 -3.82
C TYR A 31 -5.92 -0.20 -4.76
N ASP A 32 -6.62 -0.21 -5.90
CA ASP A 32 -6.42 -1.20 -6.97
C ASP A 32 -6.96 -0.63 -8.28
N ALA A 33 -6.07 -0.27 -9.19
CA ALA A 33 -6.42 0.30 -10.49
C ALA A 33 -7.20 -0.64 -11.43
N THR A 34 -7.49 -1.88 -11.02
CA THR A 34 -8.39 -2.80 -11.74
C THR A 34 -9.83 -2.75 -11.23
N ILE A 35 -10.08 -2.08 -10.10
CA ILE A 35 -11.39 -2.03 -9.44
C ILE A 35 -11.95 -0.62 -9.56
N GLY A 36 -13.17 -0.50 -10.09
CA GLY A 36 -13.86 0.77 -10.22
C GLY A 36 -15.34 0.71 -9.85
N THR A 37 -15.92 1.89 -9.65
CA THR A 37 -17.36 2.09 -9.37
C THR A 37 -17.94 3.15 -10.29
N ALA A 38 -19.26 3.27 -10.33
CA ALA A 38 -19.93 4.34 -11.06
C ALA A 38 -19.45 5.71 -10.55
N ASP A 39 -19.17 6.61 -11.49
CA ASP A 39 -18.83 8.00 -11.18
C ASP A 39 -20.12 8.77 -10.85
N ILE A 40 -20.25 9.22 -9.61
CA ILE A 40 -21.43 9.95 -9.13
C ILE A 40 -21.34 11.46 -9.41
N ALA A 41 -20.21 11.95 -9.87
CA ALA A 41 -19.96 13.36 -10.16
C ALA A 41 -19.11 13.52 -11.45
N PRO A 42 -19.61 13.04 -12.61
CA PRO A 42 -18.84 13.03 -13.85
C PRO A 42 -18.42 14.44 -14.31
N GLU A 43 -19.15 15.49 -13.93
CA GLU A 43 -18.83 16.89 -14.19
C GLU A 43 -17.65 17.41 -13.36
N SER A 44 -17.35 16.78 -12.23
CA SER A 44 -16.29 17.19 -11.32
C SER A 44 -14.90 16.98 -11.94
N ALA A 45 -13.99 17.90 -11.64
CA ALA A 45 -12.56 17.77 -11.94
C ALA A 45 -11.84 16.79 -11.00
N ARG A 46 -12.43 16.51 -9.83
CA ARG A 46 -11.88 15.65 -8.78
C ARG A 46 -12.68 14.37 -8.67
N ILE A 47 -12.04 13.30 -8.20
CA ILE A 47 -12.75 12.11 -7.75
C ILE A 47 -13.62 12.51 -6.57
N ALA A 48 -14.93 12.25 -6.68
CA ALA A 48 -15.89 12.43 -5.63
C ALA A 48 -16.74 11.16 -5.53
N GLY A 49 -17.08 10.78 -4.30
CA GLY A 49 -17.83 9.55 -4.03
C GLY A 49 -17.00 8.44 -3.39
N PRO A 50 -17.62 7.26 -3.21
CA PRO A 50 -17.04 6.19 -2.44
C PRO A 50 -15.89 5.49 -3.17
N ASP A 51 -14.89 5.06 -2.42
CA ASP A 51 -13.84 4.19 -2.92
C ASP A 51 -14.30 2.72 -2.93
N PRO A 52 -14.31 2.03 -4.08
CA PRO A 52 -14.86 0.68 -4.18
C PRO A 52 -14.04 -0.41 -3.47
N VAL A 53 -12.82 -0.11 -3.02
CA VAL A 53 -11.98 -1.04 -2.27
C VAL A 53 -12.08 -0.75 -0.77
N LEU A 54 -11.76 0.46 -0.35
CA LEU A 54 -11.71 0.87 1.05
C LEU A 54 -13.11 0.91 1.68
N ASP A 55 -14.08 1.60 1.07
CA ASP A 55 -15.40 1.77 1.67
C ASP A 55 -16.21 0.46 1.72
N ARG A 56 -15.82 -0.53 0.90
CA ARG A 56 -16.37 -1.90 0.98
C ARG A 56 -15.63 -2.77 2.00
N SER A 57 -14.31 -2.65 2.08
CA SER A 57 -13.50 -3.52 2.94
C SER A 57 -13.56 -3.12 4.42
N VAL A 58 -13.61 -1.83 4.73
CA VAL A 58 -13.62 -1.33 6.11
C VAL A 58 -14.75 -1.93 6.96
N PRO A 59 -16.03 -1.85 6.57
CA PRO A 59 -17.11 -2.43 7.39
C PRO A 59 -17.03 -3.95 7.48
N ALA A 60 -16.62 -4.64 6.40
CA ALA A 60 -16.47 -6.09 6.38
C ALA A 60 -15.38 -6.56 7.35
N LEU A 61 -14.19 -5.96 7.30
CA LEU A 61 -13.07 -6.29 8.18
C LEU A 61 -13.35 -5.89 9.63
N THR A 62 -13.99 -4.74 9.85
CA THR A 62 -14.40 -4.28 11.19
C THR A 62 -15.34 -5.30 11.84
N SER A 63 -16.37 -5.73 11.10
CA SER A 63 -17.35 -6.70 11.62
C SER A 63 -16.71 -8.06 11.88
N ALA A 64 -15.87 -8.54 10.96
CA ALA A 64 -15.16 -9.80 11.12
C ALA A 64 -14.23 -9.79 12.35
N PHE A 65 -13.46 -8.72 12.54
CA PHE A 65 -12.57 -8.60 13.70
C PHE A 65 -13.35 -8.51 15.01
N VAL A 66 -14.42 -7.70 15.08
CA VAL A 66 -15.24 -7.56 16.29
C VAL A 66 -15.91 -8.89 16.67
N GLY A 67 -16.39 -9.66 15.70
CA GLY A 67 -16.91 -11.01 15.94
C GLY A 67 -15.81 -11.94 16.46
N TYR A 68 -14.67 -12.01 15.76
CA TYR A 68 -13.53 -12.85 16.13
C TYR A 68 -13.07 -12.63 17.58
N ILE A 69 -12.81 -11.38 17.97
CA ILE A 69 -12.32 -11.09 19.32
C ILE A 69 -13.36 -11.43 20.39
N ARG A 70 -14.65 -11.21 20.11
CA ARG A 70 -15.72 -11.39 21.09
C ARG A 70 -16.08 -12.85 21.29
N ASP A 71 -16.19 -13.58 20.18
CA ASP A 71 -16.83 -14.88 20.15
C ASP A 71 -15.79 -16.02 20.12
N GLU A 72 -14.64 -15.83 19.47
CA GLU A 72 -13.59 -16.84 19.41
C GLU A 72 -12.52 -16.62 20.50
N LEU A 73 -12.04 -15.38 20.66
CA LEU A 73 -11.05 -15.05 21.69
C LEU A 73 -11.68 -14.77 23.07
N ASN A 74 -13.01 -14.72 23.17
CA ASN A 74 -13.77 -14.43 24.39
C ASN A 74 -13.37 -13.09 25.07
N PHE A 75 -12.86 -12.14 24.31
CA PHE A 75 -12.50 -10.81 24.79
C PHE A 75 -13.66 -9.84 24.58
N ARG A 76 -14.26 -9.40 25.70
CA ARG A 76 -15.39 -8.45 25.70
C ARG A 76 -14.97 -7.13 26.33
N THR A 77 -15.23 -6.04 25.62
CA THR A 77 -14.96 -4.68 26.06
C THR A 77 -16.06 -3.75 25.54
N ASP A 78 -16.27 -2.65 26.26
CA ASP A 78 -17.10 -1.50 25.89
C ASP A 78 -16.37 -0.51 24.96
N VAL A 79 -15.06 -0.69 24.76
CA VAL A 79 -14.26 0.14 23.85
C VAL A 79 -14.67 -0.08 22.40
N SER A 80 -14.95 1.02 21.69
CA SER A 80 -15.27 0.98 20.26
C SER A 80 -14.03 0.66 19.42
N TYR A 81 -14.11 -0.38 18.60
CA TYR A 81 -13.10 -0.65 17.58
C TYR A 81 -13.31 0.25 16.35
N ARG A 82 -12.28 1.02 15.97
CA ARG A 82 -12.26 1.84 14.75
C ARG A 82 -11.11 1.38 13.88
N LEU A 83 -11.41 0.62 12.82
CA LEU A 83 -10.40 0.07 11.91
C LEU A 83 -9.54 1.18 11.25
N LEU A 84 -10.18 2.25 10.80
CA LEU A 84 -9.52 3.44 10.28
C LEU A 84 -10.09 4.68 10.97
N ASN A 85 -9.22 5.48 11.59
CA ASN A 85 -9.60 6.72 12.27
C ASN A 85 -8.96 7.91 11.56
N GLY A 86 -9.73 8.53 10.66
CA GLY A 86 -9.26 9.68 9.88
C GLY A 86 -8.82 10.87 10.75
N GLU A 87 -9.48 11.11 11.89
CA GLU A 87 -9.09 12.20 12.79
C GLU A 87 -7.66 12.01 13.32
N ILE A 88 -7.32 10.78 13.74
CA ILE A 88 -5.96 10.46 14.20
C ILE A 88 -4.99 10.50 13.02
N SER A 89 -5.34 9.90 11.88
CA SER A 89 -4.48 9.88 10.70
C SER A 89 -4.11 11.29 10.22
N HIS A 90 -5.02 12.27 10.29
CA HIS A 90 -4.75 13.66 9.92
C HIS A 90 -3.93 14.44 10.96
N LYS A 91 -3.87 13.97 12.20
CA LYS A 91 -3.11 14.59 13.30
C LYS A 91 -1.82 13.84 13.61
N TRP A 92 -1.48 12.81 12.84
CA TRP A 92 -0.32 11.98 13.09
C TRP A 92 0.97 12.77 12.86
N ASP A 93 1.84 12.80 13.88
CA ASP A 93 3.19 13.33 13.76
C ASP A 93 4.13 12.22 13.28
N TYR A 94 4.64 12.38 12.06
CA TYR A 94 5.56 11.42 11.44
C TYR A 94 7.01 11.58 11.93
N GLY A 95 7.28 12.46 12.90
CA GLY A 95 8.62 12.71 13.42
C GLY A 95 9.56 13.26 12.35
N THR A 96 9.02 14.01 11.40
CA THR A 96 9.78 14.66 10.34
C THR A 96 10.27 16.01 10.82
N SER A 97 11.51 16.35 10.47
CA SER A 97 12.14 17.63 10.79
C SER A 97 12.66 18.27 9.51
N ALA A 98 12.97 19.56 9.56
CA ALA A 98 13.68 20.24 8.47
C ALA A 98 15.03 19.57 8.15
N SER A 99 15.69 18.95 9.14
CA SER A 99 16.92 18.17 8.95
C SER A 99 16.71 16.79 8.28
N ARG A 100 15.49 16.25 8.28
CA ARG A 100 15.09 15.03 7.54
C ARG A 100 14.42 15.34 6.19
N GLN A 101 14.62 16.54 5.65
CA GLN A 101 13.96 17.02 4.42
C GLN A 101 12.42 16.93 4.46
N GLY A 102 11.81 16.82 5.65
CA GLY A 102 10.36 16.80 5.82
C GLY A 102 9.63 15.50 5.44
N TYR A 103 10.31 14.41 5.06
CA TYR A 103 9.66 13.14 4.69
C TYR A 103 9.99 12.03 5.67
N ALA A 104 8.97 11.22 6.01
CA ALA A 104 9.19 9.97 6.73
C ALA A 104 9.80 8.94 5.77
N GLY A 105 10.85 8.26 6.23
CA GLY A 105 11.55 7.25 5.47
C GLY A 105 12.34 6.32 6.39
N VAL A 106 12.59 5.09 5.93
CA VAL A 106 13.20 4.02 6.75
C VAL A 106 14.45 3.41 6.10
N MET A 107 14.89 3.93 4.95
CA MET A 107 16.00 3.33 4.19
C MET A 107 17.34 3.40 4.95
N ASP A 108 17.62 4.51 5.64
CA ASP A 108 18.84 4.65 6.45
C ASP A 108 18.82 3.74 7.68
N ASP A 109 17.67 3.62 8.34
CA ASP A 109 17.47 2.69 9.46
C ASP A 109 17.62 1.24 9.00
N LEU A 110 17.09 0.91 7.82
CA LEU A 110 17.25 -0.40 7.20
C LEU A 110 18.71 -0.71 6.85
N GLN A 111 19.45 0.26 6.30
CA GLN A 111 20.89 0.11 6.03
C GLN A 111 21.69 -0.11 7.31
N ARG A 112 21.39 0.67 8.36
CA ARG A 112 22.03 0.50 9.68
C ARG A 112 21.73 -0.88 10.28
N ALA A 113 20.49 -1.34 10.21
CA ALA A 113 20.12 -2.66 10.69
C ALA A 113 20.85 -3.78 9.92
N ARG A 114 20.92 -3.66 8.59
CA ARG A 114 21.63 -4.61 7.72
C ARG A 114 23.15 -4.59 7.91
N SER A 115 23.75 -3.46 8.25
CA SER A 115 25.20 -3.41 8.55
C SER A 115 25.54 -4.09 9.88
N LEU A 116 24.63 -4.05 10.85
CA LEU A 116 24.81 -4.70 12.15
C LEU A 116 24.43 -6.18 12.13
N ASN A 117 23.46 -6.56 11.28
CA ASN A 117 23.04 -7.93 11.08
C ASN A 117 23.04 -8.24 9.57
N PRO A 118 24.19 -8.63 8.99
CA PRO A 118 24.29 -8.98 7.57
C PRO A 118 23.37 -10.14 7.16
N SER A 119 22.97 -10.99 8.11
CA SER A 119 22.04 -12.11 7.89
C SER A 119 20.56 -11.68 7.87
N LEU A 120 20.25 -10.41 8.17
CA LEU A 120 18.88 -9.88 8.14
C LEU A 120 18.30 -9.98 6.72
N GLY A 121 17.34 -10.89 6.55
CA GLY A 121 16.56 -11.00 5.32
C GLY A 121 15.50 -9.91 5.25
N VAL A 122 15.40 -9.25 4.09
CA VAL A 122 14.40 -8.20 3.84
C VAL A 122 13.67 -8.52 2.55
N VAL A 123 12.34 -8.56 2.61
CA VAL A 123 11.48 -8.65 1.42
C VAL A 123 10.45 -7.52 1.44
N ILE A 124 10.25 -6.89 0.29
CA ILE A 124 9.21 -5.91 0.05
C ILE A 124 8.28 -6.50 -1.02
N VAL A 125 7.00 -6.69 -0.70
CA VAL A 125 6.01 -7.22 -1.64
C VAL A 125 5.01 -6.13 -1.95
N ASN A 126 4.90 -5.74 -3.22
CA ASN A 126 3.97 -4.72 -3.69
C ASN A 126 2.92 -5.31 -4.63
N GLY A 127 1.72 -4.71 -4.64
CA GLY A 127 0.74 -4.94 -5.69
C GLY A 127 1.09 -4.18 -6.97
N TYR A 128 0.96 -4.83 -8.12
CA TYR A 128 1.21 -4.23 -9.43
C TYR A 128 0.33 -3.02 -9.74
N THR A 129 -0.92 -3.03 -9.29
CA THR A 129 -1.93 -1.99 -9.58
C THR A 129 -2.21 -1.06 -8.41
N ASP A 130 -1.31 -1.05 -7.41
CA ASP A 130 -1.35 -0.13 -6.27
C ASP A 130 -0.90 1.27 -6.69
N LEU A 131 -1.78 2.27 -6.56
CA LEU A 131 -1.47 3.67 -6.81
C LEU A 131 -1.25 4.48 -5.53
N VAL A 132 -1.52 3.90 -4.35
CA VAL A 132 -1.26 4.50 -3.03
C VAL A 132 0.21 4.35 -2.67
N THR A 133 0.76 3.15 -2.83
CA THR A 133 2.19 2.85 -2.66
C THR A 133 2.77 2.14 -3.89
N PRO A 134 2.99 2.87 -5.00
CA PRO A 134 3.42 2.26 -6.26
C PRO A 134 4.74 1.48 -6.12
N TYR A 135 4.78 0.25 -6.65
CA TYR A 135 5.96 -0.63 -6.55
C TYR A 135 7.25 0.00 -7.09
N LEU A 136 7.11 0.90 -8.08
CA LEU A 136 8.25 1.57 -8.69
C LEU A 136 8.95 2.54 -7.71
N ALA A 137 8.21 3.12 -6.76
CA ALA A 137 8.79 3.96 -5.72
C ALA A 137 9.67 3.12 -4.77
N SER A 138 9.19 1.96 -4.31
CA SER A 138 9.99 1.00 -3.53
C SER A 138 11.25 0.58 -4.29
N ARG A 139 11.11 0.22 -5.57
CA ARG A 139 12.23 -0.18 -6.43
C ARG A 139 13.25 0.93 -6.60
N TYR A 140 12.78 2.15 -6.83
CA TYR A 140 13.64 3.32 -6.94
C TYR A 140 14.45 3.52 -5.66
N LEU A 141 13.80 3.56 -4.49
CA LEU A 141 14.45 3.78 -3.20
C LEU A 141 15.48 2.70 -2.87
N VAL A 142 15.16 1.42 -3.08
CA VAL A 142 16.10 0.31 -2.89
C VAL A 142 17.31 0.43 -3.82
N ASN A 143 17.12 0.93 -5.05
CA ASN A 143 18.21 1.14 -6.00
C ASN A 143 19.04 2.41 -5.72
N GLN A 144 18.61 3.28 -4.80
CA GLN A 144 19.39 4.47 -4.40
C GLN A 144 20.34 4.21 -3.23
N ILE A 145 20.12 3.14 -2.44
CA ILE A 145 21.00 2.80 -1.31
C ILE A 145 22.19 1.95 -1.77
N PRO A 146 23.38 2.13 -1.15
CA PRO A 146 24.54 1.34 -1.51
C PRO A 146 24.36 -0.12 -1.12
N SER A 147 24.92 -1.03 -1.93
CA SER A 147 25.12 -2.40 -1.49
C SER A 147 26.05 -2.41 -0.27
N LEU A 148 25.75 -3.29 0.68
CA LEU A 148 26.61 -3.53 1.83
C LEU A 148 27.33 -4.86 1.60
N ALA A 149 28.64 -4.88 1.89
CA ALA A 149 29.40 -6.12 1.88
C ALA A 149 28.77 -7.12 2.87
N ASP A 150 28.75 -8.39 2.49
CA ASP A 150 28.27 -9.53 3.27
C ASP A 150 26.79 -9.52 3.69
N ALA A 151 26.06 -8.42 3.45
CA ALA A 151 24.64 -8.32 3.78
C ALA A 151 23.77 -8.98 2.70
N LYS A 152 22.77 -9.75 3.15
CA LYS A 152 21.73 -10.28 2.24
C LYS A 152 21.06 -9.12 1.47
N PRO A 153 20.79 -9.27 0.16
CA PRO A 153 20.14 -8.24 -0.63
C PRO A 153 18.69 -8.02 -0.17
N ILE A 154 18.17 -6.82 -0.40
CA ILE A 154 16.73 -6.55 -0.24
C ILE A 154 16.03 -7.14 -1.45
N ARG A 155 15.12 -8.10 -1.23
CA ARG A 155 14.27 -8.63 -2.29
C ARG A 155 13.04 -7.74 -2.47
N LEU A 156 12.65 -7.51 -3.72
CA LEU A 156 11.42 -6.82 -4.06
C LEU A 156 10.61 -7.68 -5.02
N ASP A 157 9.42 -8.07 -4.58
CA ASP A 157 8.48 -8.87 -5.35
C ASP A 157 7.26 -8.02 -5.72
N VAL A 158 6.76 -8.20 -6.94
CA VAL A 158 5.55 -7.53 -7.42
C VAL A 158 4.55 -8.59 -7.82
N VAL A 159 3.38 -8.55 -7.21
CA VAL A 159 2.31 -9.53 -7.44
C VAL A 159 1.08 -8.87 -8.03
N GLU A 160 0.21 -9.67 -8.65
CA GLU A 160 -1.04 -9.14 -9.19
C GLU A 160 -1.95 -8.57 -8.11
N GLY A 161 -2.57 -7.44 -8.45
CA GLY A 161 -3.50 -6.72 -7.60
C GLY A 161 -2.95 -5.43 -7.01
N GLY A 162 -3.78 -4.75 -6.23
CA GLY A 162 -3.46 -3.45 -5.67
C GLY A 162 -2.82 -3.49 -4.28
N HIS A 163 -3.03 -2.43 -3.52
CA HIS A 163 -2.50 -2.19 -2.17
C HIS A 163 -2.74 -3.35 -1.20
N MET A 164 -3.94 -3.93 -1.27
CA MET A 164 -4.35 -5.09 -0.48
C MET A 164 -4.24 -6.38 -1.32
N MET A 165 -3.11 -6.59 -2.01
CA MET A 165 -2.91 -7.74 -2.93
C MET A 165 -3.21 -9.10 -2.27
N TYR A 166 -3.06 -9.19 -0.96
CA TYR A 166 -3.40 -10.36 -0.15
C TYR A 166 -4.92 -10.57 0.04
N PHE A 167 -5.80 -9.79 -0.58
CA PHE A 167 -7.19 -10.19 -0.74
C PHE A 167 -7.38 -11.19 -1.88
N ARG A 168 -6.46 -11.24 -2.84
CA ARG A 168 -6.43 -12.29 -3.86
C ARG A 168 -5.76 -13.56 -3.32
N PRO A 169 -6.28 -14.77 -3.60
CA PRO A 169 -5.65 -16.03 -3.16
C PRO A 169 -4.19 -16.15 -3.60
N ASP A 170 -3.88 -15.76 -4.84
CA ASP A 170 -2.53 -15.83 -5.39
C ASP A 170 -1.57 -14.83 -4.72
N GLY A 171 -2.04 -13.60 -4.49
CA GLY A 171 -1.28 -12.59 -3.73
C GLY A 171 -0.99 -13.04 -2.30
N ARG A 172 -1.96 -13.66 -1.61
CA ARG A 172 -1.72 -14.26 -0.27
C ARG A 172 -0.68 -15.35 -0.29
N ARG A 173 -0.78 -16.26 -1.27
CA ARG A 173 0.14 -17.37 -1.40
C ARG A 173 1.56 -16.87 -1.65
N ALA A 174 1.72 -15.95 -2.60
CA ALA A 174 3.00 -15.32 -2.90
C ALA A 174 3.59 -14.59 -1.68
N LEU A 175 2.78 -13.84 -0.92
CA LEU A 175 3.23 -13.19 0.31
C LEU A 175 3.71 -14.21 1.36
N LYS A 176 2.97 -15.31 1.53
CA LYS A 176 3.34 -16.40 2.45
C LYS A 176 4.64 -17.09 2.03
N GLU A 177 4.79 -17.39 0.74
CA GLU A 177 6.01 -17.99 0.18
C GLU A 177 7.20 -17.06 0.40
N ALA A 178 7.04 -15.78 0.06
CA ALA A 178 8.08 -14.78 0.22
C ALA A 178 8.54 -14.63 1.68
N ALA A 179 7.59 -14.63 2.61
CA ALA A 179 7.89 -14.61 4.05
C ALA A 179 8.55 -15.92 4.53
N SER A 180 8.09 -17.08 4.04
CA SER A 180 8.62 -18.39 4.45
C SER A 180 10.09 -18.57 4.04
N GLU A 181 10.46 -18.11 2.85
CA GLU A 181 11.83 -18.16 2.35
C GLU A 181 12.81 -17.34 3.21
N LEU A 182 12.36 -16.24 3.82
CA LEU A 182 13.20 -15.48 4.76
C LEU A 182 13.64 -16.33 5.95
N TYR A 183 12.74 -17.17 6.48
CA TYR A 183 13.01 -18.02 7.64
C TYR A 183 13.79 -19.28 7.26
N GLN A 184 13.51 -19.87 6.10
CA GLN A 184 14.24 -21.04 5.61
C GLN A 184 15.71 -20.74 5.30
N ALA A 185 16.03 -19.53 4.83
CA ALA A 185 17.40 -19.07 4.60
C ALA A 185 18.20 -18.77 5.89
N THR A 186 17.68 -19.14 7.07
CA THR A 186 18.29 -18.93 8.39
C THR A 186 18.56 -20.23 9.15
N GLN A 187 18.29 -21.38 8.53
CA GLN A 187 18.77 -22.70 8.96
C GLN A 187 19.93 -23.13 8.06
#